data_AF-K7E350-F1
#
_entry.id   AF-K7E350-F1
#
_cell.length_a   1.000
_cell.length_b   1.000
_cell.length_c   1.000
_cell.angle_alpha   90.00
_cell.angle_beta   90.00
_cell.angle_gamma   90.00
#
_symmetry.space_group_name_H-M   'P 1'
#
loop_
_entity.id
_entity.type
_entity.pdbx_description
1 polymer ?
#
loop_
_entity_poly.entity_id
_entity_poly.type
_entity_poly.pdbx_seq_one_letter_code
_entity_poly.pdbx_strand_id
1 'polypeptide(L)'
;MYRSKPRSILKRFLIWSVLLGIISAILTLGTQNEGFIPVNKNLWSLSFVTTTSCFSFFLLGLLYYIIDMKGWWSGCPLIYPGMNSILVYVGHSLLGSYFPFSWEMKSPTSHAEPLVQDLLGTAIWVFIAFLLFRKNIFLKI
;
A
#
# COMPACT_ATOMS: atom_id res chain seq x y z
N MET A 1 -23.44 5.48 -15.77
CA MET A 1 -24.39 5.69 -14.64
C MET A 1 -23.58 6.14 -13.41
N TYR A 2 -23.30 7.44 -13.30
CA TYR A 2 -22.46 8.04 -12.25
C TYR A 2 -23.25 8.11 -10.93
N ARG A 3 -22.74 7.48 -9.88
CA ARG A 3 -23.47 7.25 -8.61
C ARG A 3 -23.77 8.58 -7.92
N SER A 4 -25.04 8.86 -7.66
CA SER A 4 -25.59 10.17 -7.25
C SER A 4 -25.20 10.69 -5.86
N LYS A 5 -24.31 10.01 -5.11
CA LYS A 5 -23.89 10.46 -3.76
C LYS A 5 -22.41 10.17 -3.45
N PRO A 6 -21.44 10.77 -4.17
CA PRO A 6 -20.02 10.54 -3.88
C PRO A 6 -19.63 11.04 -2.46
N ARG A 7 -20.22 12.14 -2.02
CA ARG A 7 -19.95 12.73 -0.71
C ARG A 7 -20.38 11.85 0.46
N SER A 8 -21.43 11.03 0.34
CA SER A 8 -21.86 10.17 1.45
C SER A 8 -20.93 8.97 1.63
N ILE A 9 -20.31 8.48 0.56
CA ILE A 9 -19.33 7.39 0.60
C ILE A 9 -18.06 7.89 1.30
N LEU A 10 -17.55 9.05 0.88
CA LEU A 10 -16.38 9.67 1.50
C LEU A 10 -16.59 9.91 3.01
N LYS A 11 -17.76 10.44 3.40
CA LYS A 11 -18.10 10.64 4.81
C LYS A 11 -18.03 9.34 5.61
N ARG A 12 -18.53 8.23 5.05
CA ARG A 12 -18.47 6.92 5.74
C ARG A 12 -17.02 6.47 5.96
N PHE A 13 -16.15 6.61 4.98
CA PHE A 13 -14.73 6.25 5.14
C PHE A 13 -14.04 7.11 6.20
N LEU A 14 -14.29 8.42 6.20
CA LEU A 14 -13.72 9.31 7.21
C LEU A 14 -14.28 9.01 8.61
N ILE A 15 -15.58 8.73 8.75
CA ILE A 15 -16.18 8.32 10.03
C ILE A 15 -15.52 7.05 10.55
N TRP A 16 -15.39 6.02 9.70
CA TRP A 16 -14.72 4.77 10.10
C TRP A 16 -13.25 5.00 10.46
N SER A 17 -12.52 5.78 9.67
CA SER A 17 -11.13 6.14 9.99
C SER A 17 -11.01 6.78 11.37
N VAL A 18 -11.82 7.80 11.66
CA VAL A 18 -11.80 8.49 12.96
C VAL A 18 -12.20 7.55 14.10
N LEU A 19 -13.25 6.76 13.94
CA LEU A 19 -13.71 5.81 14.96
C LEU A 19 -12.63 4.78 15.30
N LEU A 20 -12.02 4.15 14.28
CA LEU A 20 -10.94 3.20 14.49
C LEU A 20 -9.67 3.86 15.04
N GLY A 21 -9.38 5.10 14.65
CA GLY A 21 -8.28 5.89 15.19
C GLY A 21 -8.45 6.20 16.68
N ILE A 22 -9.65 6.57 17.12
CA ILE A 22 -9.95 6.80 18.55
C ILE A 22 -9.81 5.50 19.34
N ILE A 23 -10.41 4.39 18.85
CA ILE A 23 -10.30 3.08 19.52
C ILE A 23 -8.82 2.68 19.65
N SER A 24 -8.05 2.85 18.57
CA SER A 24 -6.62 2.57 18.55
C SER A 24 -5.85 3.45 19.54
N ALA A 25 -6.13 4.75 19.58
CA ALA A 25 -5.46 5.70 20.47
C ALA A 25 -5.73 5.36 21.94
N ILE A 26 -6.96 5.00 22.30
CA ILE A 26 -7.34 4.55 23.64
C ILE A 26 -6.56 3.29 24.03
N LEU A 27 -6.52 2.31 23.11
CA LEU A 27 -5.89 1.02 23.36
C LEU A 27 -4.36 1.12 23.52
N THR A 28 -3.78 2.14 22.89
CA THR A 28 -2.34 2.39 22.82
C THR A 28 -1.91 3.48 23.83
N LEU A 29 -2.84 4.20 24.46
CA LEU A 29 -2.59 5.46 25.20
C LEU A 29 -1.70 6.47 24.45
N GLY A 30 -1.66 6.39 23.11
CA GLY A 30 -0.75 7.19 22.29
C GLY A 30 0.74 6.83 22.40
N THR A 31 1.10 5.75 23.10
CA THR A 31 2.50 5.30 23.24
C THR A 31 2.75 4.01 22.47
N GLN A 32 3.89 3.87 21.81
CA GLN A 32 4.15 2.68 20.97
C GLN A 32 4.18 1.38 21.79
N ASN A 33 4.72 1.43 23.01
CA ASN A 33 5.08 0.25 23.79
C ASN A 33 4.48 0.18 25.21
N GLU A 34 3.91 1.27 25.71
CA GLU A 34 3.45 1.39 27.12
C GLU A 34 1.92 1.42 27.27
N GLY A 35 1.19 1.29 26.16
CA GLY A 35 -0.27 1.19 26.16
C GLY A 35 -0.81 -0.12 26.74
N PHE A 36 -2.13 -0.18 26.98
CA PHE A 36 -2.82 -1.42 27.39
C PHE A 36 -2.51 -2.59 26.47
N ILE A 37 -2.50 -2.33 25.15
CA ILE A 37 -2.05 -3.29 24.14
C ILE A 37 -1.05 -2.58 23.23
N PRO A 38 0.26 -2.85 23.35
CA PRO A 38 1.27 -2.23 22.50
C PRO A 38 1.00 -2.53 21.01
N VAL A 39 1.31 -1.56 20.16
CA VAL A 39 0.87 -1.56 18.75
C VAL A 39 1.36 -2.78 18.00
N ASN A 40 2.58 -3.25 18.25
CA ASN A 40 3.20 -4.28 17.43
C ASN A 40 4.03 -5.30 18.24
N LYS A 41 3.49 -5.80 19.36
CA LYS A 41 4.14 -6.94 20.07
C LYS A 41 3.80 -8.31 19.49
N ASN A 42 2.61 -8.47 18.90
CA ASN A 42 2.23 -9.66 18.15
C ASN A 42 1.60 -9.17 16.84
N LEU A 43 2.11 -9.63 15.69
CA LEU A 43 1.40 -9.49 14.41
C LEU A 43 0.00 -10.10 14.65
N TRP A 44 -1.04 -9.27 14.63
CA TRP A 44 -2.45 -9.54 15.03
C TRP A 44 -2.94 -9.04 16.39
N SER A 45 -2.26 -8.10 17.04
CA SER A 45 -2.88 -7.38 18.17
C SER A 45 -4.09 -6.55 17.72
N LEU A 46 -5.06 -6.36 18.62
CA LEU A 46 -6.24 -5.52 18.32
C LEU A 46 -5.85 -4.06 18.04
N SER A 47 -4.82 -3.55 18.73
CA SER A 47 -4.25 -2.21 18.48
C SER A 47 -3.61 -2.11 17.10
N PHE A 48 -2.91 -3.15 16.65
CA PHE A 48 -2.36 -3.21 15.29
C PHE A 48 -3.45 -3.15 14.23
N VAL A 49 -4.48 -3.98 14.36
CA VAL A 49 -5.57 -4.08 13.37
C VAL A 49 -6.37 -2.78 13.31
N THR A 50 -6.66 -2.17 14.45
CA THR A 50 -7.40 -0.89 14.51
C THR A 50 -6.57 0.29 13.99
N THR A 51 -5.27 0.34 14.30
CA THR A 51 -4.34 1.33 13.74
C THR A 51 -4.26 1.23 12.21
N THR A 52 -3.97 0.04 11.68
CA THR A 52 -3.78 -0.18 10.23
C THR A 52 -5.08 0.04 9.45
N SER A 53 -6.22 -0.37 10.00
CA SER A 53 -7.53 -0.13 9.40
C SER A 53 -7.89 1.36 9.39
N CYS A 54 -7.55 2.12 10.43
CA CYS A 54 -7.72 3.59 10.45
C CYS A 54 -6.99 4.25 9.28
N PHE A 55 -5.71 3.93 9.09
CA PHE A 55 -4.90 4.45 7.98
C PHE A 55 -5.41 3.98 6.62
N SER A 56 -5.86 2.73 6.51
CA SER A 56 -6.43 2.18 5.28
C SER A 56 -7.70 2.95 4.86
N PHE A 57 -8.64 3.19 5.77
CA PHE A 57 -9.84 3.98 5.47
C PHE A 57 -9.51 5.44 5.12
N PHE A 58 -8.53 6.04 5.79
CA PHE A 58 -8.06 7.39 5.47
C PHE A 58 -7.49 7.46 4.06
N LEU A 59 -6.56 6.56 3.72
CA LEU A 59 -5.93 6.49 2.41
C LEU A 59 -6.95 6.20 1.30
N LEU A 60 -7.87 5.28 1.55
CA LEU A 60 -8.97 4.98 0.62
C LEU A 60 -9.87 6.20 0.40
N GLY A 61 -10.21 6.94 1.46
CA GLY A 61 -10.98 8.18 1.35
C GLY A 61 -10.24 9.27 0.55
N LEU A 62 -8.93 9.40 0.78
CA LEU A 62 -8.08 10.34 0.04
C LEU A 62 -7.98 9.99 -1.44
N LEU A 63 -7.73 8.73 -1.78
CA LEU A 63 -7.68 8.25 -3.16
C LEU A 63 -9.05 8.40 -3.85
N TYR A 64 -10.14 8.09 -3.16
CA TYR A 64 -11.50 8.28 -3.65
C TYR A 64 -11.78 9.76 -3.98
N TYR A 65 -11.35 10.67 -3.11
CA TYR A 65 -11.51 12.11 -3.36
C TYR A 65 -10.71 12.58 -4.58
N ILE A 66 -9.43 12.18 -4.68
CA ILE A 66 -8.53 12.61 -5.76
C ILE A 66 -8.97 12.06 -7.12
N ILE A 67 -9.30 10.76 -7.17
CA ILE A 67 -9.62 10.05 -8.41
C ILE A 67 -11.08 10.26 -8.81
N ASP A 68 -12.04 9.92 -7.94
CA ASP A 68 -13.46 9.87 -8.31
C ASP A 68 -14.17 11.22 -8.20
N MET A 69 -13.80 12.07 -7.24
CA MET A 69 -14.46 13.38 -7.06
C MET A 69 -13.78 14.51 -7.82
N LYS A 70 -12.45 14.59 -7.76
CA LYS A 70 -11.67 15.65 -8.41
C LYS A 70 -11.21 15.29 -9.82
N GLY A 71 -11.06 14.00 -10.14
CA GLY A 71 -10.56 13.56 -11.44
C GLY A 71 -9.13 14.04 -11.73
N TRP A 72 -8.36 14.40 -10.70
CA TRP A 72 -6.99 14.93 -10.87
C TRP A 72 -6.00 13.86 -11.28
N TRP A 73 -6.32 12.60 -11.02
CA TRP A 73 -5.45 11.48 -11.29
C TRP A 73 -6.26 10.25 -11.71
N SER A 74 -5.73 9.50 -12.67
CA SER A 74 -6.36 8.28 -13.20
C SER A 74 -6.00 7.01 -12.41
N GLY A 75 -5.14 7.11 -11.37
CA GLY A 75 -4.66 5.98 -10.59
C GLY A 75 -3.45 5.24 -11.21
N CYS A 76 -2.94 5.70 -12.35
CA CYS A 76 -1.71 5.17 -12.95
C CYS A 76 -0.47 5.77 -12.28
N PRO A 77 0.58 4.99 -11.92
CA PRO A 77 0.86 3.65 -12.42
C PRO A 77 0.37 2.50 -11.51
N LEU A 78 -0.25 2.78 -10.36
CA LEU A 78 -0.60 1.76 -9.35
C LEU A 78 -1.57 0.69 -9.89
N ILE A 79 -2.40 1.05 -10.88
CA ILE A 79 -3.34 0.12 -11.53
C ILE A 79 -2.59 -1.00 -12.29
N TYR A 80 -1.45 -0.70 -12.92
CA TYR A 80 -0.75 -1.67 -13.78
C TYR A 80 -0.26 -2.92 -13.03
N PRO A 81 0.53 -2.79 -11.94
CA PRO A 81 0.90 -3.96 -11.15
C PRO A 81 -0.31 -4.55 -10.41
N GLY A 82 -1.34 -3.75 -10.10
CA GLY A 82 -2.57 -4.25 -9.49
C GLY A 82 -3.34 -5.23 -10.38
N MET A 83 -3.41 -4.97 -11.69
CA MET A 83 -4.06 -5.86 -12.66
C MET A 83 -3.27 -7.17 -12.93
N ASN A 84 -1.97 -7.17 -12.65
CA ASN A 84 -1.06 -8.30 -12.85
C ASN A 84 -0.36 -8.70 -11.55
N SER A 85 -1.07 -8.61 -10.42
CA SER A 85 -0.49 -8.76 -9.08
C SER A 85 0.16 -10.13 -8.86
N ILE A 86 -0.46 -11.21 -9.34
CA ILE A 86 0.10 -12.55 -9.24
C ILE A 86 1.39 -12.71 -10.05
N LEU A 87 1.45 -12.13 -11.25
CA LEU A 87 2.64 -12.20 -12.10
C LEU A 87 3.79 -11.45 -11.46
N VAL A 88 3.53 -10.24 -10.94
CA VAL A 88 4.54 -9.45 -10.23
C VAL A 88 5.01 -10.20 -8.98
N TYR A 89 4.10 -10.82 -8.21
CA TYR A 89 4.45 -11.60 -7.02
C TYR A 89 5.35 -12.79 -7.37
N VAL A 90 4.88 -13.69 -8.24
CA VAL A 90 5.63 -14.89 -8.63
C VAL A 90 6.93 -14.51 -9.31
N GLY A 91 6.89 -13.51 -10.19
CA GLY A 91 8.07 -12.99 -10.88
C GLY A 91 9.11 -12.45 -9.90
N HIS A 92 8.70 -11.69 -8.88
CA HIS A 92 9.61 -11.23 -7.83
C HIS A 92 10.11 -12.38 -6.96
N SER A 93 9.28 -13.38 -6.63
CA SER A 93 9.73 -14.56 -5.88
C SER A 93 10.79 -15.37 -6.62
N LEU A 94 10.75 -15.42 -7.95
CA LEU A 94 11.71 -16.17 -8.77
C LEU A 94 12.95 -15.34 -9.12
N LEU A 95 12.79 -14.04 -9.41
CA LEU A 95 13.84 -13.17 -9.94
C LEU A 95 14.42 -12.19 -8.90
N GLY A 96 13.83 -12.10 -7.70
CA GLY A 96 14.16 -11.08 -6.70
C GLY A 96 15.60 -11.14 -6.19
N SER A 97 16.25 -12.31 -6.23
CA SER A 97 17.66 -12.47 -5.87
C SER A 97 18.64 -12.17 -7.00
N TYR A 98 18.15 -11.97 -8.22
CA TYR A 98 18.98 -11.76 -9.40
C TYR A 98 19.11 -10.28 -9.74
N PHE A 99 20.23 -9.91 -10.36
CA PHE A 99 20.36 -8.60 -11.00
C PHE A 99 19.28 -8.45 -12.08
N PRO A 100 18.57 -7.31 -12.20
CA PRO A 100 18.81 -6.00 -11.55
C PRO A 100 18.03 -5.75 -10.24
N PHE A 101 17.32 -6.75 -9.69
CA PHE A 101 16.47 -6.59 -8.51
C PHE A 101 17.24 -6.68 -7.20
N SER A 102 18.33 -7.45 -7.19
CA SER A 102 19.24 -7.54 -6.05
C SER A 102 20.68 -7.71 -6.50
N TRP A 103 21.61 -7.16 -5.71
CA TRP A 103 23.05 -7.37 -5.86
C TRP A 103 23.71 -7.37 -4.47
N GLU A 104 24.93 -7.91 -4.41
CA GLU A 104 25.70 -7.91 -3.16
C GLU A 104 26.08 -6.47 -2.77
N MET A 105 25.63 -6.05 -1.59
CA MET A 105 25.89 -4.74 -1.05
C MET A 105 27.37 -4.63 -0.63
N LYS A 106 28.04 -3.58 -1.10
CA LYS A 106 29.46 -3.36 -0.76
C LYS A 106 29.64 -2.75 0.64
N SER A 107 28.64 -2.03 1.15
CA SER A 107 28.71 -1.38 2.45
C SER A 107 27.43 -1.62 3.28
N PRO A 108 27.42 -2.63 4.18
CA PRO A 108 26.24 -2.95 4.99
C PRO A 108 25.80 -1.85 5.95
N THR A 109 26.62 -0.81 6.17
CA THR A 109 26.35 0.30 7.09
C THR A 109 25.58 1.46 6.47
N SER A 110 25.45 1.50 5.13
CA SER A 110 24.79 2.62 4.44
C SER A 110 23.36 2.23 4.04
N HIS A 111 22.37 3.01 4.46
CA HIS A 111 20.97 2.82 4.06
C HIS A 111 20.68 3.27 2.61
N ALA A 112 21.60 3.99 1.98
CA ALA A 112 21.40 4.50 0.63
C ALA A 112 21.42 3.38 -0.42
N GLU A 113 22.31 2.39 -0.27
CA GLU A 113 22.44 1.29 -1.22
C GLU A 113 21.20 0.37 -1.22
N PRO A 114 20.65 -0.06 -0.08
CA PRO A 114 19.36 -0.76 -0.02
C PRO A 114 18.21 0.06 -0.60
N LEU A 115 18.13 1.35 -0.29
CA LEU A 115 17.05 2.22 -0.79
C LEU A 115 17.05 2.30 -2.33
N VAL A 116 18.24 2.44 -2.93
CA VAL A 116 18.37 2.48 -4.39
C VAL A 116 18.00 1.13 -5.01
N GLN A 117 18.40 0.03 -4.39
CA GLN A 117 18.05 -1.31 -4.83
C GLN A 117 16.52 -1.53 -4.85
N ASP A 118 15.84 -1.21 -3.74
CA ASP A 118 14.38 -1.35 -3.64
C ASP A 118 13.65 -0.41 -4.62
N LEU A 119 14.15 0.83 -4.77
CA LEU A 119 13.57 1.79 -5.70
C LEU A 119 13.71 1.34 -7.16
N LEU A 120 14.88 0.81 -7.55
CA LEU A 120 15.10 0.28 -8.89
C LEU A 120 14.28 -0.99 -9.13
N GLY A 121 14.28 -1.92 -8.18
CA GLY A 121 13.51 -3.16 -8.29
C GLY A 121 12.02 -2.90 -8.45
N THR A 122 11.47 -1.99 -7.65
CA THR A 122 10.06 -1.58 -7.76
C THR A 122 9.77 -0.84 -9.06
N ALA A 123 10.64 0.08 -9.50
CA ALA A 123 10.49 0.79 -10.78
C ALA A 123 10.48 -0.18 -11.98
N ILE A 124 11.35 -1.19 -11.96
CA ILE A 124 11.41 -2.22 -13.02
C ILE A 124 10.12 -3.05 -13.03
N TRP A 125 9.60 -3.47 -11.88
CA TRP A 125 8.33 -4.20 -11.81
C TRP A 125 7.15 -3.36 -12.31
N VAL A 126 7.10 -2.08 -11.95
CA VAL A 126 6.08 -1.15 -12.46
C VAL A 126 6.19 -1.01 -13.98
N PHE A 127 7.42 -0.93 -14.51
CA PHE A 127 7.65 -0.86 -15.96
C PHE A 127 7.24 -2.15 -16.69
N ILE A 128 7.58 -3.33 -16.15
CA ILE A 128 7.14 -4.63 -16.67
C ILE A 128 5.62 -4.71 -16.67
N ALA A 129 4.97 -4.32 -15.56
CA ALA A 129 3.51 -4.32 -15.45
C ALA A 129 2.86 -3.35 -16.47
N PHE A 130 3.49 -2.20 -16.72
CA PHE A 130 3.06 -1.28 -17.78
C PHE A 130 3.19 -1.90 -19.18
N LEU A 131 4.28 -2.61 -19.49
CA LEU A 131 4.44 -3.31 -20.76
C LEU A 131 3.37 -4.39 -20.96
N LEU A 132 3.08 -5.18 -19.92
CA LEU A 132 2.01 -6.19 -19.93
C LEU A 132 0.64 -5.55 -20.15
N PHE A 133 0.37 -4.44 -19.46
CA PHE A 133 -0.86 -3.67 -19.66
C PHE A 133 -1.01 -3.19 -21.10
N ARG A 134 0.05 -2.63 -21.71
CA ARG A 134 0.04 -2.21 -23.13
C ARG A 134 -0.20 -3.37 -24.10
N LYS A 135 0.21 -4.60 -23.73
CA LYS A 135 0.00 -5.82 -24.51
C LYS A 135 -1.35 -6.51 -24.20
N ASN A 136 -2.16 -5.97 -23.29
CA ASN A 136 -3.40 -6.57 -22.80
C ASN A 136 -3.24 -8.00 -22.27
N ILE A 137 -2.06 -8.32 -21.71
CA ILE A 137 -1.80 -9.61 -21.08
C ILE A 137 -2.12 -9.47 -19.59
N PHE A 138 -3.12 -10.22 -19.13
CA PHE A 138 -3.57 -10.21 -17.74
C PHE A 138 -3.63 -11.63 -17.21
N LEU A 139 -2.71 -11.96 -16.31
CA LEU A 139 -2.70 -13.27 -15.67
C LEU A 139 -3.67 -13.24 -14.48
N LYS A 140 -4.75 -14.00 -14.59
CA LYS A 140 -5.77 -14.18 -13.54
C LYS A 140 -5.88 -15.66 -13.22
N ILE A 141 -6.04 -15.98 -11.94
CA ILE A 141 -6.32 -17.32 -11.41
C ILE A 141 -7.80 -17.38 -11.03
#